data_AF-F5VCT6-F1
#
_entry.id   AF-F5VCT6-F1
#
_cell.length_a   1.000
_cell.length_b   1.000
_cell.length_c   1.000
_cell.angle_alpha   90.00
_cell.angle_beta   90.00
_cell.angle_gamma   90.00
#
_symmetry.space_group_name_H-M   'P 1'
#
loop_
_entity.id
_entity.type
_entity.pdbx_description
1 polymer ?
#
loop_
_entity_poly.entity_id
_entity_poly.type
_entity_poly.pdbx_seq_one_letter_code
_entity_poly.pdbx_strand_id
1 'polypeptide(L)' 'MGNKLDIQHEYEEAEKKASELKDVCEKINNSARGRHLLEEYEKKHKEAEAEKEQLGIILDAIQAAED' A
#
# COMPACT_ATOMS: atom_id res chain seq x y z
N MET A 1 29.83 27.06 -4.58
CA MET A 1 30.05 25.62 -4.37
C MET A 1 29.27 25.13 -3.14
N GLY A 2 27.95 25.32 -3.10
CA GLY A 2 27.08 24.72 -2.05
C GLY A 2 26.47 23.40 -2.50
N ASN A 3 26.02 23.34 -3.74
CA ASN A 3 25.15 22.29 -4.27
C ASN A 3 25.63 20.83 -4.10
N LYS A 4 26.93 20.52 -4.23
CA LYS A 4 27.39 19.11 -4.21
C LYS A 4 27.39 18.49 -2.81
N LEU A 5 27.85 19.24 -1.81
CA LEU A 5 27.87 18.76 -0.42
C LEU A 5 26.46 18.68 0.15
N ASP A 6 25.61 19.64 -0.22
CA ASP A 6 24.20 19.67 0.17
C ASP A 6 23.46 18.45 -0.41
N ILE A 7 23.62 18.16 -1.71
CA ILE A 7 23.03 16.96 -2.34
C ILE A 7 23.56 15.67 -1.71
N GLN A 8 24.85 15.61 -1.37
CA GLN A 8 25.42 14.42 -0.74
C GLN A 8 24.83 14.19 0.65
N HIS A 9 24.64 15.25 1.43
CA HIS A 9 24.00 15.17 2.73
C HIS A 9 22.53 14.72 2.62
N GLU A 10 21.76 15.30 1.70
CA GLU A 10 20.37 14.90 1.44
C GLU A 10 20.27 13.43 1.01
N TYR A 11 21.23 12.96 0.21
CA TYR A 11 21.31 11.56 -0.20
C TYR A 11 21.56 10.63 1.01
N GLU A 12 22.53 10.96 1.86
CA GLU A 12 22.85 10.15 3.05
C GLU A 12 21.67 10.10 4.04
N GLU A 13 20.95 11.21 4.21
CA GLU A 13 19.72 11.26 5.03
C GLU A 13 18.61 10.40 4.43
N ALA A 14 18.43 10.45 3.10
CA ALA A 14 17.45 9.62 2.41
C ALA A 14 17.78 8.13 2.51
N GLU A 15 19.06 7.74 2.39
CA GLU A 15 19.50 6.34 2.58
C GLU A 15 19.23 5.85 3.99
N LYS A 16 19.56 6.65 5.01
CA LYS A 16 19.28 6.30 6.41
C LYS A 16 17.79 6.10 6.64
N LYS A 17 16.96 7.03 6.15
CA LYS A 17 15.51 6.94 6.27
C LYS A 17 14.94 5.71 5.54
N ALA A 18 15.47 5.39 4.36
CA ALA A 18 15.08 4.20 3.62
C ALA A 18 15.40 2.91 4.39
N SER A 19 16.60 2.85 5.02
CA SER A 19 16.98 1.71 5.85
C SER A 19 16.08 1.56 7.08
N GLU A 20 15.76 2.65 7.78
CA GLU A 20 14.87 2.62 8.94
C GLU A 20 13.45 2.14 8.57
N LEU A 21 12.92 2.58 7.43
CA LEU A 21 11.63 2.13 6.93
C LEU A 21 11.65 0.64 6.58
N LYS A 22 12.72 0.16 5.95
CA LYS A 22 12.89 -1.26 5.64
C LYS A 22 12.89 -2.12 6.91
N ASP A 23 13.62 -1.71 7.94
CA ASP A 23 13.66 -2.40 9.23
C ASP A 23 12.27 -2.46 9.88
N VAL A 24 11.48 -1.38 9.80
CA VAL A 24 10.10 -1.36 10.30
C VAL A 24 9.23 -2.35 9.54
N CYS A 25 9.29 -2.36 8.21
CA CYS A 25 8.58 -3.32 7.37
C CYS A 25 8.96 -4.77 7.73
N GLU A 26 10.25 -5.06 7.91
CA GLU A 26 10.72 -6.38 8.32
C GLU A 26 10.20 -6.76 9.71
N LYS A 27 10.18 -5.83 10.68
CA LYS A 27 9.63 -6.07 12.02
C LYS A 27 8.13 -6.34 11.99
N ILE A 28 7.37 -5.62 11.17
CA ILE A 28 5.94 -5.87 10.97
C ILE A 28 5.75 -7.27 10.39
N ASN A 29 6.46 -7.60 9.31
CA ASN A 29 6.36 -8.88 8.63
C ASN A 29 6.86 -10.07 9.48
N ASN A 30 7.84 -9.88 10.34
CA ASN A 30 8.39 -10.93 11.20
C ASN A 30 7.63 -11.08 12.53
N SER A 31 6.75 -10.13 12.87
CA SER A 31 5.91 -10.25 14.05
C SER A 31 4.64 -11.04 13.74
N ALA A 32 4.25 -11.97 14.63
CA ALA A 32 3.00 -12.71 14.49
C ALA A 32 1.77 -11.78 14.39
N ARG A 33 1.79 -10.68 15.18
CA ARG A 33 0.74 -9.65 15.15
C ARG A 33 0.71 -8.88 13.83
N GLY A 34 1.86 -8.52 13.27
CA GLY A 34 1.93 -7.76 12.02
C GLY A 34 1.49 -8.58 10.81
N ARG A 35 1.88 -9.87 10.74
CA ARG A 35 1.36 -10.80 9.72
C ARG A 35 -0.15 -10.95 9.80
N HIS A 36 -0.68 -11.19 11.01
CA HIS A 36 -2.12 -11.29 11.20
C HIS A 36 -2.86 -10.02 10.75
N LEU A 37 -2.33 -8.84 11.05
CA LEU A 37 -2.95 -7.58 10.60
C LEU A 37 -2.87 -7.40 9.08
N LEU A 38 -1.77 -7.82 8.44
CA LEU A 38 -1.63 -7.80 6.99
C LEU A 38 -2.61 -8.77 6.32
N GLU A 39 -2.73 -9.99 6.81
CA GLU A 39 -3.67 -11.00 6.31
C GLU A 39 -5.13 -10.53 6.44
N GLU A 40 -5.51 -9.96 7.59
CA GLU A 40 -6.85 -9.39 7.79
C GLU A 40 -7.13 -8.21 6.87
N TYR A 41 -6.13 -7.35 6.63
CA TYR A 41 -6.24 -6.27 5.67
C TYR A 41 -6.44 -6.79 4.25
N GLU A 42 -5.60 -7.74 3.81
CA GLU A 42 -5.69 -8.34 2.46
C GLU A 42 -7.04 -9.03 2.24
N LYS A 43 -7.56 -9.72 3.26
CA LYS A 43 -8.88 -10.34 3.22
C LYS A 43 -9.98 -9.30 2.99
N LYS A 44 -10.02 -8.24 3.82
CA LYS A 44 -11.02 -7.17 3.68
C LYS A 44 -10.92 -6.44 2.35
N HIS A 45 -9.70 -6.23 1.85
CA HIS A 45 -9.48 -5.62 0.54
C HIS A 45 -10.08 -6.48 -0.58
N LYS A 46 -9.86 -7.80 -0.56
CA LYS A 46 -10.44 -8.72 -1.55
C LYS A 46 -11.97 -8.74 -1.48
N GLU A 47 -12.53 -8.73 -0.27
CA GLU A 47 -13.99 -8.66 -0.06
C GLU A 47 -14.57 -7.37 -0.67
N ALA A 48 -13.95 -6.22 -0.41
CA ALA A 48 -14.38 -4.94 -0.96
C ALA A 48 -14.25 -4.86 -2.49
N GLU A 49 -13.18 -5.41 -3.06
CA GLU A 49 -13.02 -5.48 -4.52
C GLU A 49 -14.10 -6.34 -5.18
N ALA A 50 -14.44 -7.49 -4.58
CA ALA A 50 -15.52 -8.35 -5.07
C ALA A 50 -16.89 -7.66 -4.98
N GLU A 51 -17.17 -6.95 -3.89
CA GLU A 51 -18.39 -6.16 -3.74
C GLU A 51 -18.47 -5.06 -4.81
N LYS A 52 -17.38 -4.33 -5.03
CA LYS A 52 -17.29 -3.31 -6.08
C LYS A 52 -17.55 -3.89 -7.48
N GLU A 53 -16.97 -5.04 -7.78
CA GLU A 53 -17.18 -5.74 -9.05
C GLU A 53 -18.65 -6.14 -9.25
N GLN A 54 -19.26 -6.73 -8.22
CA GLN A 54 -20.69 -7.09 -8.24
C GLN A 54 -21.59 -5.87 -8.47
N LEU A 55 -21.31 -4.77 -7.77
CA LEU A 55 -22.05 -3.52 -7.96
C LEU A 55 -21.86 -2.96 -9.37
N GLY A 56 -20.66 -3.05 -9.94
CA GLY A 56 -20.39 -2.68 -11.34
C GLY A 56 -21.26 -3.47 -12.32
N ILE A 57 -21.35 -4.78 -12.16
CA ILE A 57 -22.20 -5.65 -13.00
C ILE A 57 -23.69 -5.24 -12.90
N ILE A 58 -24.16 -4.92 -11.69
CA ILE A 58 -25.55 -4.48 -11.48
C ILE A 58 -25.80 -3.14 -12.17
N LEU A 59 -24.87 -2.19 -12.06
CA LEU A 59 -24.98 -0.89 -12.72
C LEU A 59 -25.01 -1.03 -14.24
N ASP A 60 -24.14 -1.85 -14.81
CA ASP A 60 -24.13 -2.12 -16.26
C ASP A 60 -25.45 -2.73 -16.73
N ALA A 61 -26.02 -3.65 -15.95
CA ALA A 61 -27.30 -4.28 -16.27
C ALA A 61 -28.48 -3.29 -16.20
N ILE A 62 -28.46 -2.36 -15.23
CA ILE A 62 -29.46 -1.28 -15.14
C ILE A 62 -29.35 -0.39 -16.37
N GLN A 63 -28.13 0.05 -16.71
CA GLN A 63 -27.91 0.95 -17.83
C GLN A 63 -28.32 0.32 -19.17
N ALA A 64 -28.03 -0.97 -19.37
CA ALA A 64 -28.46 -1.70 -20.56
C ALA A 64 -29.99 -1.93 -20.66
N ALA A 65 -30.73 -1.79 -19.54
CA ALA A 65 -32.19 -1.88 -19.52
C ALA A 65 -32.88 -0.51 -19.68
N GLU A 66 -32.14 0.59 -19.49
CA GLU A 66 -32.61 1.96 -19.70
C GLU A 66 -32.42 2.45 -21.15
N ASP A 67 -31.48 1.85 -21.89
CA ASP A 67 -31.31 1.99 -23.36
C ASP A 67 -32.33 1.14 -24.16
#